data_AF-A0A6M0F1B6-F1
#
_entry.id   AF-A0A6M0F1B6-F1
#
_cell.length_a   1.000
_cell.length_b   1.000
_cell.length_c   1.000
_cell.angle_alpha   90.00
_cell.angle_beta   90.00
_cell.angle_gamma   90.00
#
_symmetry.space_group_name_H-M   'P 1'
#
loop_
_entity.id
_entity.type
_entity.pdbx_description
1 polymer ?
#
loop_
_entity_poly.entity_id
_entity_poly.type
_entity_poly.pdbx_seq_one_letter_code
_entity_poly.pdbx_strand_id
1 'polypeptide(L)'
;MSYFNWENFLRQWSQDVLESMEDVDEELPSEVIESGWLGYPGATEEQIALAETRLGIVLPPSYREFLTVTNGWHQTTPFIYKIWSTEEIEWFALRNQAWINAFVERYGNKCKNSLQSRFTMPSISDEEYLIYGDNQDCSKFRLEYLSTALEISDRGESAIYLLNPKIITEDGEWEACFFGDWLPGADRYRSFREMMQAEYQNFLELREV
;
A
#
# COMPACT_ATOMS: atom_id res chain seq x y z
N MET A 1 -11.33 -9.84 -22.80
CA MET A 1 -10.93 -9.11 -21.58
C MET A 1 -9.42 -8.95 -21.66
N SER A 2 -8.94 -7.71 -21.78
CA SER A 2 -7.49 -7.45 -21.74
C SER A 2 -7.04 -7.62 -20.30
N TYR A 3 -6.13 -8.57 -20.06
CA TYR A 3 -5.48 -8.72 -18.77
C TYR A 3 -4.54 -7.52 -18.55
N PHE A 4 -4.41 -7.04 -17.32
CA PHE A 4 -3.45 -5.97 -17.01
C PHE A 4 -2.04 -6.55 -17.11
N ASN A 5 -1.17 -5.91 -17.90
CA ASN A 5 0.19 -6.39 -18.08
C ASN A 5 1.13 -5.69 -17.09
N TRP A 6 1.34 -6.33 -15.94
CA TRP A 6 2.25 -5.87 -14.89
C TRP A 6 3.68 -5.68 -15.40
N GLU A 7 4.21 -6.60 -16.21
CA GLU A 7 5.58 -6.52 -16.71
C GLU A 7 5.78 -5.24 -17.55
N ASN A 8 4.89 -4.97 -18.49
CA ASN A 8 4.98 -3.76 -19.32
C ASN A 8 4.82 -2.48 -18.50
N PHE A 9 3.85 -2.47 -17.57
CA PHE A 9 3.60 -1.32 -16.70
C PHE A 9 4.83 -0.97 -15.86
N LEU A 10 5.40 -1.98 -15.20
CA LEU A 10 6.57 -1.82 -14.35
C LEU A 10 7.83 -1.48 -15.15
N ARG A 11 7.98 -2.03 -16.37
CA ARG A 11 9.09 -1.67 -17.26
C ARG A 11 9.05 -0.21 -17.67
N GLN A 12 7.85 0.29 -17.99
CA GLN A 12 7.67 1.71 -18.30
C GLN A 12 8.01 2.57 -17.07
N TRP A 13 7.48 2.23 -15.89
CA TRP A 13 7.78 2.97 -14.67
C TRP A 13 9.29 2.97 -14.34
N SER A 14 9.98 1.83 -14.52
CA SER A 14 11.44 1.76 -14.34
C SER A 14 12.19 2.72 -15.25
N GLN A 15 11.81 2.80 -16.53
CA GLN A 15 12.42 3.73 -17.48
C GLN A 15 12.20 5.17 -17.06
N ASP A 16 10.97 5.53 -16.69
CA ASP A 16 10.64 6.90 -16.33
C ASP A 16 11.36 7.37 -15.06
N VAL A 17 11.54 6.48 -14.08
CA VAL A 17 12.33 6.77 -12.87
C VAL A 17 13.80 7.00 -13.22
N LEU A 18 14.40 6.10 -14.00
CA LEU A 18 15.81 6.22 -14.39
C LEU A 18 16.07 7.47 -15.25
N GLU A 19 15.12 7.87 -16.09
CA GLU A 19 15.20 9.12 -16.85
C GLU A 19 15.05 10.38 -16.00
N SER A 20 14.38 10.28 -14.84
CA SER A 20 14.18 11.41 -13.93
C SER A 20 15.35 11.67 -12.98
N MET A 21 16.28 10.73 -12.86
CA MET A 21 17.44 10.85 -11.98
C MET A 21 18.52 11.72 -12.64
N GLU A 22 18.60 13.00 -12.25
CA GLU A 22 19.64 13.93 -12.72
C GLU A 22 21.05 13.58 -12.19
N ASP A 23 21.15 12.96 -10.99
CA ASP A 23 22.38 12.42 -10.40
C ASP A 23 22.19 10.93 -10.09
N VAL A 24 22.69 10.06 -10.98
CA VAL A 24 22.56 8.59 -10.93
C VAL A 24 23.29 7.96 -9.74
N ASP A 25 24.09 8.74 -8.99
CA ASP A 25 25.10 8.25 -8.06
C ASP A 25 24.67 8.17 -6.58
N GLU A 26 23.47 8.65 -6.15
CA GLU A 26 23.19 8.71 -4.70
C GLU A 26 22.13 7.77 -4.09
N GLU A 27 21.25 7.06 -4.83
CA GLU A 27 20.16 6.32 -4.12
C GLU A 27 19.76 4.92 -4.63
N LEU A 28 20.08 4.51 -5.86
CA LEU A 28 19.72 3.17 -6.36
C LEU A 28 20.92 2.20 -6.43
N PRO A 29 20.72 0.90 -6.13
CA PRO A 29 21.76 -0.10 -6.31
C PRO A 29 22.27 -0.16 -7.75
N SER A 30 23.58 -0.32 -7.95
CA SER A 30 24.19 -0.37 -9.30
C SER A 30 23.56 -1.44 -10.22
N GLU A 31 23.10 -2.56 -9.66
CA GLU A 31 22.39 -3.62 -10.40
C GLU A 31 21.08 -3.13 -11.04
N VAL A 32 20.35 -2.22 -10.36
CA VAL A 32 19.12 -1.62 -10.87
C VAL A 32 19.42 -0.68 -12.03
N ILE A 33 20.47 0.13 -11.90
CA ILE A 33 20.93 1.06 -12.94
C ILE A 33 21.39 0.29 -14.19
N GLU A 34 22.18 -0.77 -13.99
CA GLU A 34 22.70 -1.60 -15.10
C GLU A 34 21.60 -2.38 -15.82
N SER A 35 20.63 -2.93 -15.09
CA SER A 35 19.54 -3.73 -15.66
C SER A 35 18.40 -2.90 -16.26
N GLY A 36 18.28 -1.63 -15.86
CA GLY A 36 17.14 -0.78 -16.24
C GLY A 36 15.82 -1.24 -15.61
N TRP A 37 15.88 -1.99 -14.52
CA TRP A 37 14.73 -2.63 -13.88
C TRP A 37 14.73 -2.38 -12.37
N LEU A 38 13.70 -1.69 -11.86
CA LEU A 38 13.55 -1.40 -10.43
C LEU A 38 13.06 -2.60 -9.61
N GLY A 39 12.58 -3.65 -10.26
CA GLY A 39 12.07 -4.82 -9.56
C GLY A 39 13.16 -5.81 -9.14
N TYR A 40 12.73 -6.83 -8.43
CA TYR A 40 13.50 -8.03 -8.12
C TYR A 40 13.02 -9.18 -9.01
N PRO A 41 13.69 -10.35 -9.00
CA PRO A 41 13.13 -11.55 -9.58
C PRO A 41 11.72 -11.83 -9.03
N GLY A 42 10.81 -12.25 -9.90
CA GLY A 42 9.45 -12.63 -9.51
C GLY A 42 9.43 -13.74 -8.45
N ALA A 43 8.46 -13.66 -7.55
CA ALA A 43 8.23 -14.66 -6.53
C ALA A 43 7.75 -15.97 -7.17
N THR A 44 8.33 -17.07 -6.70
CA THR A 44 7.86 -18.41 -7.06
C THR A 44 6.51 -18.70 -6.41
N GLU A 45 5.76 -19.63 -6.99
CA GLU A 45 4.49 -20.10 -6.43
C GLU A 45 4.69 -20.65 -5.00
N GLU A 46 5.83 -21.31 -4.75
CA GLU A 46 6.20 -21.81 -3.43
C GLU A 46 6.41 -20.67 -2.41
N GLN A 47 7.08 -19.58 -2.79
CA GLN A 47 7.27 -18.42 -1.91
C GLN A 47 5.94 -17.74 -1.56
N ILE A 48 5.07 -17.56 -2.57
CA ILE A 48 3.74 -16.99 -2.37
C ILE A 48 2.91 -17.90 -1.44
N ALA A 49 2.88 -19.21 -1.69
CA ALA A 49 2.14 -20.17 -0.88
C ALA A 49 2.66 -20.22 0.58
N LEU A 50 3.98 -20.09 0.79
CA LEU A 50 4.58 -19.99 2.11
C LEU A 50 4.15 -18.71 2.84
N ALA A 51 4.11 -17.57 2.16
CA ALA A 51 3.64 -16.31 2.73
C ALA A 51 2.15 -16.38 3.10
N GLU A 52 1.31 -16.89 2.21
CA GLU A 52 -0.12 -17.12 2.44
C GLU A 52 -0.35 -18.05 3.64
N THR A 53 0.42 -19.14 3.74
CA THR A 53 0.36 -20.06 4.88
C THR A 53 0.79 -19.39 6.17
N ARG A 54 1.88 -18.61 6.15
CA ARG A 54 2.41 -17.87 7.31
C ARG A 54 1.40 -16.85 7.83
N LEU A 55 0.75 -16.13 6.91
CA LEU A 55 -0.22 -15.08 7.23
C LEU A 55 -1.62 -15.63 7.50
N GLY A 56 -1.92 -16.86 7.07
CA GLY A 56 -3.24 -17.48 7.21
C GLY A 56 -4.30 -16.90 6.28
N ILE A 57 -3.90 -16.36 5.12
CA ILE A 57 -4.76 -15.70 4.13
C ILE A 57 -4.36 -16.10 2.71
N VAL A 58 -5.25 -15.83 1.75
CA VAL A 58 -4.92 -15.81 0.32
C VAL A 58 -4.74 -14.35 -0.08
N LEU A 59 -3.64 -14.03 -0.76
CA LEU A 59 -3.33 -12.66 -1.16
C LEU A 59 -4.31 -12.18 -2.26
N PRO A 60 -4.65 -10.88 -2.29
CA PRO A 60 -5.56 -10.36 -3.30
C PRO A 60 -4.98 -10.53 -4.71
N PRO A 61 -5.82 -10.80 -5.74
CA PRO A 61 -5.35 -11.26 -7.05
C PRO A 61 -4.28 -10.35 -7.66
N SER A 62 -4.51 -9.04 -7.70
CA SER A 62 -3.59 -8.10 -8.33
C SER A 62 -2.25 -7.98 -7.61
N TYR A 63 -2.22 -8.12 -6.28
CA TYR A 63 -0.98 -8.14 -5.52
C TYR A 63 -0.21 -9.45 -5.74
N ARG A 64 -0.93 -10.57 -5.81
CA ARG A 64 -0.33 -11.87 -6.17
C ARG A 64 0.29 -11.83 -7.55
N GLU A 65 -0.42 -11.29 -8.55
CA GLU A 65 0.09 -11.10 -9.92
C GLU A 65 1.35 -10.24 -9.95
N PHE A 66 1.35 -9.11 -9.22
CA PHE A 66 2.52 -8.26 -9.08
C PHE A 66 3.72 -9.05 -8.52
N LEU A 67 3.51 -9.83 -7.45
CA LEU A 67 4.58 -10.64 -6.84
C LEU A 67 5.17 -11.65 -7.82
N THR A 68 4.37 -12.23 -8.72
CA THR A 68 4.90 -13.15 -9.76
C THR A 68 5.81 -12.46 -10.78
N VAL A 69 5.66 -11.15 -10.97
CA VAL A 69 6.54 -10.35 -11.84
C VAL A 69 7.76 -9.85 -11.06
N THR A 70 7.58 -9.48 -9.79
CA THR A 70 8.64 -8.91 -8.95
C THR A 70 8.39 -9.19 -7.46
N ASN A 71 9.32 -9.87 -6.79
CA ASN A 71 9.20 -10.15 -5.35
C ASN A 71 9.70 -8.96 -4.49
N GLY A 72 8.93 -7.87 -4.53
CA GLY A 72 9.32 -6.57 -4.00
C GLY A 72 9.68 -5.59 -5.12
N TRP A 73 9.83 -4.31 -4.80
CA TRP A 73 10.06 -3.26 -5.80
C TRP A 73 10.77 -2.07 -5.17
N HIS A 74 11.76 -1.51 -5.87
CA HIS A 74 12.42 -0.28 -5.42
C HIS A 74 11.58 0.94 -5.78
N GLN A 75 11.38 1.82 -4.80
CA GLN A 75 10.95 3.21 -4.93
C GLN A 75 9.77 3.45 -5.89
N THR A 76 8.58 3.69 -5.35
CA THR A 76 7.43 4.13 -6.18
C THR A 76 7.37 5.65 -6.26
N THR A 77 7.39 6.31 -5.10
CA THR A 77 7.34 7.77 -4.94
C THR A 77 8.38 8.16 -3.88
N PRO A 78 8.70 9.46 -3.70
CA PRO A 78 9.62 9.90 -2.64
C PRO A 78 9.21 9.47 -1.22
N PHE A 79 7.97 9.01 -1.03
CA PHE A 79 7.42 8.62 0.26
C PHE A 79 7.49 7.11 0.53
N ILE A 80 7.72 6.27 -0.49
CA ILE A 80 7.75 4.81 -0.36
C ILE A 80 8.99 4.26 -1.07
N TYR A 81 10.00 3.89 -0.27
CA TYR A 81 11.31 3.48 -0.79
C TYR A 81 11.37 2.02 -1.26
N LYS A 82 10.52 1.15 -0.72
CA LYS A 82 10.52 -0.27 -1.08
C LYS A 82 9.16 -0.91 -0.87
N ILE A 83 8.66 -1.64 -1.85
CA ILE A 83 7.62 -2.66 -1.65
C ILE A 83 8.31 -3.95 -1.23
N TRP A 84 7.83 -4.56 -0.15
CA TRP A 84 8.41 -5.74 0.47
C TRP A 84 8.21 -7.02 -0.34
N SER A 85 9.12 -7.97 -0.13
CA SER A 85 9.01 -9.34 -0.63
C SER A 85 8.00 -10.16 0.17
N THR A 86 7.62 -11.33 -0.37
CA THR A 86 6.74 -12.32 0.29
C THR A 86 7.22 -12.74 1.69
N GLU A 87 8.51 -12.67 1.94
CA GLU A 87 9.16 -13.03 3.19
C GLU A 87 9.06 -11.90 4.23
N GLU A 88 8.96 -10.65 3.78
CA GLU A 88 9.00 -9.44 4.61
C GLU A 88 7.61 -8.92 4.98
N ILE A 89 6.58 -9.17 4.16
CA ILE A 89 5.21 -8.72 4.43
C ILE A 89 4.67 -9.27 5.75
N GLU A 90 3.99 -8.44 6.52
CA GLU A 90 3.49 -8.80 7.85
C GLU A 90 2.31 -7.94 8.28
N TRP A 91 1.51 -8.43 9.24
CA TRP A 91 0.41 -7.67 9.82
C TRP A 91 0.91 -6.38 10.48
N PHE A 92 0.34 -5.24 10.07
CA PHE A 92 0.72 -3.91 10.53
C PHE A 92 0.77 -3.81 12.06
N ALA A 93 -0.22 -4.39 12.74
CA ALA A 93 -0.32 -4.37 14.19
C ALA A 93 0.89 -5.01 14.91
N LEU A 94 1.56 -5.98 14.31
CA LEU A 94 2.71 -6.65 14.91
C LEU A 94 3.95 -5.76 14.98
N ARG A 95 4.09 -4.83 14.03
CA ARG A 95 5.25 -3.93 13.94
C ARG A 95 4.95 -2.53 14.47
N ASN A 96 3.70 -2.08 14.34
CA ASN A 96 3.32 -0.67 14.45
C ASN A 96 2.23 -0.40 15.51
N GLN A 97 2.19 -1.18 16.59
CA GLN A 97 1.17 -0.99 17.65
C GLN A 97 1.17 0.42 18.26
N ALA A 98 2.35 1.02 18.44
CA ALA A 98 2.47 2.39 18.96
C ALA A 98 1.83 3.41 18.00
N TRP A 99 1.96 3.18 16.70
CA TRP A 99 1.37 4.02 15.66
C TRP A 99 -0.16 3.94 15.70
N ILE A 100 -0.72 2.72 15.77
CA ILE A 100 -2.16 2.51 15.93
C ILE A 100 -2.69 3.28 17.15
N ASN A 101 -2.00 3.16 18.29
CA ASN A 101 -2.41 3.83 19.52
C ASN A 101 -2.41 5.36 19.38
N ALA A 102 -1.37 5.93 18.76
CA ALA A 102 -1.27 7.37 18.51
C ALA A 102 -2.39 7.87 17.58
N PHE A 103 -2.70 7.12 16.52
CA PHE A 103 -3.79 7.46 15.59
C PHE A 103 -5.16 7.39 16.27
N VAL A 104 -5.42 6.35 17.07
CA VAL A 104 -6.67 6.22 17.84
C VAL A 104 -6.80 7.33 18.88
N GLU A 105 -5.72 7.72 19.55
CA GLU A 105 -5.75 8.83 20.50
C GLU A 105 -6.09 10.17 19.82
N ARG A 106 -5.44 10.43 18.67
CA ARG A 106 -5.57 11.67 17.91
C ARG A 106 -6.91 11.80 17.19
N TYR A 107 -7.36 10.73 16.53
CA TYR A 107 -8.50 10.76 15.60
C TYR A 107 -9.70 9.92 16.07
N GLY A 108 -9.52 9.02 17.04
CA GLY A 108 -10.62 8.22 17.59
C GLY A 108 -11.59 9.01 18.47
N ASN A 109 -11.24 10.22 18.91
CA ASN A 109 -12.08 10.96 19.84
C ASN A 109 -13.19 11.78 19.14
N LYS A 110 -14.30 11.12 18.79
CA LYS A 110 -15.62 11.81 18.64
C LYS A 110 -16.58 11.60 19.82
N CYS A 111 -16.22 10.83 20.85
CA CYS A 111 -17.11 10.58 21.98
C CYS A 111 -16.39 10.62 23.34
N LYS A 112 -15.99 11.81 23.82
CA LYS A 112 -15.60 11.99 25.24
C LYS A 112 -16.78 12.26 26.18
N ASN A 113 -18.02 12.39 25.66
CA ASN A 113 -19.16 12.88 26.45
C ASN A 113 -20.26 11.84 26.76
N SER A 114 -20.04 10.53 26.57
CA SER A 114 -20.99 9.53 27.07
C SER A 114 -20.26 8.44 27.87
N LEU A 115 -20.77 8.14 29.07
CA LEU A 115 -20.26 7.08 29.96
C LEU A 115 -20.31 5.67 29.31
N GLN A 116 -20.89 5.54 28.11
CA GLN A 116 -20.97 4.32 27.30
C GLN A 116 -19.94 4.23 26.16
N SER A 117 -19.21 5.31 25.83
CA SER A 117 -18.30 5.34 24.67
C SER A 117 -16.92 4.73 24.89
N ARG A 118 -16.59 4.22 26.09
CA ARG A 118 -15.25 3.66 26.37
C ARG A 118 -14.94 2.35 25.65
N PHE A 119 -15.90 1.75 24.94
CA PHE A 119 -15.75 0.40 24.39
C PHE A 119 -16.07 0.25 22.90
N THR A 120 -16.60 1.27 22.23
CA THR A 120 -16.90 1.16 20.79
C THR A 120 -16.80 2.53 20.13
N MET A 121 -15.79 2.67 19.28
CA MET A 121 -15.74 3.70 18.26
C MET A 121 -16.96 3.53 17.34
N PRO A 122 -17.81 4.55 17.13
CA PRO A 122 -18.82 4.46 16.08
C PRO A 122 -18.08 4.36 14.74
N SER A 123 -18.14 3.18 14.12
CA SER A 123 -17.61 2.95 12.79
C SER A 123 -18.27 3.90 11.80
N ILE A 124 -17.47 4.44 10.88
CA ILE A 124 -17.95 5.21 9.73
C ILE A 124 -18.85 4.29 8.88
N SER A 125 -19.98 4.78 8.36
CA SER A 125 -20.90 3.93 7.59
C SER A 125 -20.33 3.57 6.22
N ASP A 126 -20.88 2.56 5.54
CA ASP A 126 -20.39 2.16 4.20
C ASP A 126 -20.61 3.28 3.17
N GLU A 127 -21.68 4.06 3.30
CA GLU A 127 -21.99 5.19 2.41
C GLU A 127 -20.96 6.32 2.52
N GLU A 128 -20.38 6.52 3.70
CA GLU A 128 -19.30 7.49 3.91
C GLU A 128 -17.91 6.90 3.62
N TYR A 129 -17.72 5.61 3.87
CA TYR A 129 -16.42 4.94 3.77
C TYR A 129 -16.09 4.53 2.33
N LEU A 130 -17.02 3.91 1.59
CA LEU A 130 -16.76 3.26 0.29
C LEU A 130 -16.78 4.24 -0.90
N ILE A 131 -16.35 5.49 -0.66
CA ILE A 131 -16.13 6.50 -1.69
C ILE A 131 -14.64 6.46 -2.06
N TYR A 132 -14.34 6.28 -3.34
CA TYR A 132 -12.98 6.14 -3.90
C TYR A 132 -12.73 7.20 -5.00
N GLY A 133 -11.46 7.38 -5.38
CA GLY A 133 -11.05 8.38 -6.37
C GLY A 133 -11.11 9.81 -5.82
N ASP A 134 -11.21 10.80 -6.69
CA ASP A 134 -11.10 12.23 -6.34
C ASP A 134 -12.12 12.74 -5.31
N ASN A 135 -13.24 12.03 -5.15
CA ASN A 135 -14.30 12.41 -4.21
C ASN A 135 -14.13 11.79 -2.82
N GLN A 136 -13.11 10.95 -2.61
CA GLN A 136 -12.86 10.36 -1.30
C GLN A 136 -12.41 11.43 -0.30
N ASP A 137 -12.79 11.25 0.96
CA ASP A 137 -12.26 12.02 2.08
C ASP A 137 -11.34 11.10 2.88
N CYS A 138 -10.03 11.36 2.86
CA CYS A 138 -9.04 10.52 3.53
C CYS A 138 -9.24 10.46 5.05
N SER A 139 -9.94 11.44 5.65
CA SER A 139 -10.30 11.41 7.08
C SER A 139 -11.44 10.42 7.39
N LYS A 140 -12.16 9.94 6.36
CA LYS A 140 -13.21 8.92 6.50
C LYS A 140 -12.63 7.52 6.57
N PHE A 141 -11.61 7.34 7.40
CA PHE A 141 -10.89 6.08 7.56
C PHE A 141 -11.31 5.34 8.84
N ARG A 142 -11.59 4.03 8.74
CA ARG A 142 -12.01 3.15 9.83
C ARG A 142 -10.77 2.65 10.56
N LEU A 143 -10.41 3.32 11.66
CA LEU A 143 -9.20 3.03 12.43
C LEU A 143 -9.14 1.60 12.95
N GLU A 144 -10.28 0.96 13.19
CA GLU A 144 -10.37 -0.44 13.60
C GLU A 144 -9.73 -1.40 12.57
N TYR A 145 -9.67 -1.03 11.28
CA TYR A 145 -9.11 -1.87 10.23
C TYR A 145 -7.58 -1.92 10.24
N LEU A 146 -6.90 -0.90 10.80
CA LEU A 146 -5.44 -0.89 10.94
C LEU A 146 -4.93 -2.11 11.70
N SER A 147 -5.69 -2.59 12.70
CA SER A 147 -5.30 -3.75 13.51
C SER A 147 -5.23 -5.07 12.72
N THR A 148 -5.83 -5.10 11.54
CA THR A 148 -5.89 -6.28 10.66
C THR A 148 -5.33 -6.02 9.27
N ALA A 149 -4.76 -4.85 9.02
CA ALA A 149 -4.19 -4.52 7.73
C ALA A 149 -2.82 -5.22 7.53
N LEU A 150 -2.57 -5.70 6.32
CA LEU A 150 -1.28 -6.25 5.92
C LEU A 150 -0.38 -5.11 5.44
N GLU A 151 0.80 -4.96 6.02
CA GLU A 151 1.79 -3.98 5.62
C GLU A 151 2.71 -4.58 4.55
N ILE A 152 2.86 -3.87 3.42
CA ILE A 152 3.54 -4.39 2.23
C ILE A 152 4.68 -3.52 1.74
N SER A 153 5.05 -2.47 2.46
CA SER A 153 6.14 -1.57 2.07
C SER A 153 6.97 -1.16 3.26
N ASP A 154 8.20 -0.75 2.98
CA ASP A 154 9.00 -0.04 3.96
C ASP A 154 8.38 1.32 4.26
N ARG A 155 8.68 1.82 5.44
CA ARG A 155 8.33 3.17 5.85
C ARG A 155 9.34 4.12 5.19
N GLY A 156 8.88 4.95 4.26
CA GLY A 156 9.68 6.08 3.80
C GLY A 156 9.73 7.19 4.86
N GLU A 157 9.70 8.45 4.46
CA GLU A 157 9.80 9.54 5.45
C GLU A 157 8.65 9.54 6.47
N SER A 158 7.44 9.09 6.09
CA SER A 158 6.30 8.92 7.04
C SER A 158 5.05 8.23 6.44
N ALA A 159 5.17 7.45 5.36
CA ALA A 159 4.05 6.69 4.76
C ALA A 159 4.41 5.24 4.47
N ILE A 160 3.36 4.41 4.32
CA ILE A 160 3.40 2.98 4.00
C ILE A 160 2.20 2.59 3.13
N TYR A 161 2.33 1.45 2.46
CA TYR A 161 1.22 0.76 1.82
C TYR A 161 0.63 -0.32 2.72
N LEU A 162 -0.70 -0.34 2.79
CA LEU A 162 -1.47 -1.34 3.52
C LEU A 162 -2.48 -2.02 2.58
N LEU A 163 -2.73 -3.31 2.81
CA LEU A 163 -3.85 -4.04 2.21
C LEU A 163 -4.86 -4.42 3.30
N ASN A 164 -6.13 -4.10 3.07
CA ASN A 164 -7.18 -4.23 4.07
C ASN A 164 -8.09 -5.45 3.79
N PRO A 165 -7.96 -6.56 4.54
CA PRO A 165 -8.79 -7.75 4.35
C PRO A 165 -10.25 -7.59 4.80
N LYS A 166 -10.62 -6.46 5.40
CA LYS A 166 -12.00 -6.22 5.85
C LYS A 166 -12.90 -5.69 4.74
N ILE A 167 -12.31 -5.17 3.66
CA ILE A 167 -13.02 -4.67 2.49
C ILE A 167 -12.53 -5.47 1.29
N ILE A 168 -13.38 -6.39 0.83
CA ILE A 168 -13.10 -7.28 -0.29
C ILE A 168 -14.12 -6.98 -1.38
N THR A 169 -13.64 -6.69 -2.58
CA THR A 169 -14.49 -6.44 -3.76
C THR A 169 -15.03 -7.75 -4.35
N GLU A 170 -15.96 -7.64 -5.31
CA GLU A 170 -16.58 -8.82 -5.94
C GLU A 170 -15.59 -9.72 -6.70
N ASP A 171 -14.49 -9.15 -7.19
CA ASP A 171 -13.40 -9.85 -7.87
C ASP A 171 -12.32 -10.40 -6.90
N GLY A 172 -12.51 -10.22 -5.59
CA GLY A 172 -11.61 -10.75 -4.56
C GLY A 172 -10.41 -9.84 -4.25
N GLU A 173 -10.34 -8.64 -4.82
CA GLU A 173 -9.35 -7.64 -4.44
C GLU A 173 -9.61 -7.13 -3.03
N TRP A 174 -8.53 -6.80 -2.34
CA TRP A 174 -8.60 -6.09 -1.08
C TRP A 174 -8.43 -4.60 -1.34
N GLU A 175 -9.12 -3.79 -0.54
CA GLU A 175 -8.85 -2.35 -0.51
C GLU A 175 -7.36 -2.12 -0.19
N ALA A 176 -6.71 -1.28 -0.99
CA ALA A 176 -5.33 -0.85 -0.77
C ALA A 176 -5.33 0.58 -0.25
N CYS A 177 -4.38 0.90 0.63
CA CYS A 177 -4.28 2.19 1.29
C CYS A 177 -2.86 2.75 1.20
N PHE A 178 -2.73 4.00 0.76
CA PHE A 178 -1.58 4.84 1.09
C PHE A 178 -1.86 5.49 2.46
N PHE A 179 -1.08 5.11 3.47
CA PHE A 179 -1.27 5.55 4.85
C PHE A 179 -0.03 6.28 5.35
N GLY A 180 -0.21 7.52 5.83
CA GLY A 180 0.91 8.33 6.30
C GLY A 180 0.60 9.16 7.53
N ASP A 181 1.63 9.49 8.33
CA ASP A 181 1.50 10.21 9.60
C ASP A 181 0.91 11.63 9.46
N TRP A 182 1.07 12.22 8.28
CA TRP A 182 0.57 13.55 7.97
C TRP A 182 -0.87 13.56 7.46
N LEU A 183 -1.43 12.39 7.12
CA LEU A 183 -2.81 12.25 6.71
C LEU A 183 -3.72 12.08 7.93
N PRO A 184 -4.94 12.64 7.94
CA PRO A 184 -5.94 12.35 8.97
C PRO A 184 -6.53 10.93 8.87
N GLY A 185 -6.08 10.13 7.90
CA GLY A 185 -6.48 8.75 7.65
C GLY A 185 -5.66 8.18 6.49
N ALA A 186 -6.31 7.69 5.43
CA ALA A 186 -5.64 7.06 4.30
C ALA A 186 -6.31 7.42 2.96
N ASP A 187 -5.50 7.51 1.90
CA ASP A 187 -6.02 7.46 0.54
C ASP A 187 -6.21 6.00 0.15
N ARG A 188 -7.43 5.67 -0.29
CA ARG A 188 -7.92 4.30 -0.47
C ARG A 188 -8.23 4.03 -1.94
N TYR A 189 -8.01 2.78 -2.30
CA TYR A 189 -8.16 2.25 -3.66
C TYR A 189 -8.86 0.90 -3.60
N ARG A 190 -9.62 0.53 -4.64
CA ARG A 190 -10.40 -0.72 -4.62
C ARG A 190 -9.52 -1.96 -4.74
N SER A 191 -8.27 -1.80 -5.19
CA SER A 191 -7.30 -2.87 -5.36
C SER A 191 -5.87 -2.33 -5.24
N PHE A 192 -4.92 -3.25 -5.05
CA PHE A 192 -3.50 -2.93 -5.14
C PHE A 192 -3.12 -2.39 -6.53
N ARG A 193 -3.72 -2.94 -7.60
CA ARG A 193 -3.53 -2.44 -8.97
C ARG A 193 -3.92 -0.97 -9.11
N GLU A 194 -5.10 -0.59 -8.65
CA GLU A 194 -5.57 0.79 -8.74
C GLU A 194 -4.64 1.75 -7.99
N MET A 195 -4.16 1.36 -6.80
CA MET A 195 -3.19 2.13 -6.04
C MET A 195 -1.89 2.31 -6.83
N MET A 196 -1.32 1.24 -7.39
CA MET A 196 -0.09 1.33 -8.19
C MET A 196 -0.23 2.21 -9.43
N GLN A 197 -1.39 2.18 -10.10
CA GLN A 197 -1.65 3.05 -11.24
C GLN A 197 -1.74 4.54 -10.82
N ALA A 198 -2.39 4.81 -9.69
CA ALA A 198 -2.47 6.17 -9.14
C ALA A 198 -1.10 6.70 -8.69
N GLU A 199 -0.30 5.86 -8.03
CA GLU A 199 1.04 6.24 -7.56
C GLU A 199 2.02 6.49 -8.72
N TYR A 200 1.89 5.74 -9.82
CA TYR A 200 2.64 6.04 -11.04
C TYR A 200 2.21 7.39 -11.66
N GLN A 201 0.91 7.68 -11.68
CA GLN A 201 0.42 8.97 -12.14
C GLN A 201 0.92 10.13 -11.25
N ASN A 202 0.89 9.95 -9.92
CA ASN A 202 1.44 10.92 -8.96
C ASN A 202 2.95 11.14 -9.20
N PHE A 203 3.70 10.08 -9.46
CA PHE A 203 5.12 10.17 -9.82
C PHE A 203 5.33 11.00 -11.09
N LEU A 204 4.54 10.79 -12.14
CA LEU A 204 4.63 11.58 -13.37
C LEU A 204 4.31 13.06 -13.14
N GLU A 205 3.27 13.36 -12.35
CA GLU A 205 2.88 14.73 -12.04
C GLU A 205 3.95 15.48 -11.23
N LEU A 206 4.61 14.81 -10.28
CA LEU A 206 5.70 15.39 -9.51
C LEU A 206 6.94 15.72 -10.37
N ARG A 207 7.12 15.08 -11.53
CA ARG A 207 8.21 15.41 -12.49
C ARG A 207 7.94 16.67 -13.29
N GLU A 208 6.67 17.04 -13.51
CA GLU A 208 6.30 18.19 -14.34
C GLU A 208 6.36 19.54 -13.59
N VAL A 209 6.60 19.51 -12.27
CA VAL A 209 6.65 20.68 -11.37
C VAL A 209 8.08 21.15 -11.15
#